data_AF-Q7UKA2-F1
#
_entry.id   AF-Q7UKA2-F1
#
_cell.length_a   1.000
_cell.length_b   1.000
_cell.length_c   1.000
_cell.angle_alpha   90.00
_cell.angle_beta   90.00
_cell.angle_gamma   90.00
#
_symmetry.space_group_name_H-M   'P 1'
#
loop_
_entity.id
_entity.type
_entity.pdbx_description
1 polymer ?
#
loop_
_entity_poly.entity_id
_entity_poly.type
_entity_poly.pdbx_seq_one_letter_code
_entity_poly.pdbx_strand_id
1 'polypeptide(L)'
;MSNTAEAGRYSLAGFIFQLLGNGVEIIELSSEFDDPNSPRDVLLLERYGQDSATVDSYGQLKVLNQYKFTSTGRSTSRASLLDILEKMLVSANEAGGSVDECGFTLTTNMTWEHAVQELWDIRLNNELTHHQKAQAIVKKLRASKQTGDLPNAELLAKIFIKLDYDPTNESNLTQKLEREAARFGVLPQELETRVNELLGLLLQTSGRSGRREVSAVDCFKALTGIPSPYRLLDTSSRLVREKNINERRELETRGASTMPRSVVADIVNAVCQFPIVLLTGKGGLGKSVALFDAAAAITEDNVNPPGFCIVEHAYEITESRLIEKIAAWRNQRLTEDGSSLDRSLARLSVAYPKTPRLAVCIDGADERNGLDALPANASNFIQALALRSLNERLDGDWDTTLLVTCRENDDWEDIFNHKHCTEGETKHTFDIETFTPMEMAELAATIIDPGVRELIENRIQFDVGGESSVLAENRISANSTHLKLLYRPVLWGIFTELPLEKQRLFLTGGEGSLQLMSEHYFNRFRLKCNRRIPATLRRYDLLIILVSAARSSQEPPLTPRKYRDHWITPATDSGCSLQTAVALFNEACSAGLIRQRSVSRDWIWEYPWFLEYLQEREEI
;
A
#
# COMPACT_ATOMS: atom_id res chain seq x y z
N MET A 1 -11.34 14.96 -58.04
CA MET A 1 -10.75 13.63 -57.73
C MET A 1 -9.83 13.74 -56.52
N SER A 2 -10.34 14.25 -55.41
CA SER A 2 -9.67 14.29 -54.11
C SER A 2 -10.53 13.53 -53.11
N ASN A 3 -9.88 12.93 -52.10
CA ASN A 3 -10.43 12.48 -50.82
C ASN A 3 -10.89 11.03 -50.62
N THR A 4 -10.73 10.08 -51.54
CA THR A 4 -10.96 8.65 -51.21
C THR A 4 -9.86 8.06 -50.33
N ALA A 5 -8.59 8.43 -50.56
CA ALA A 5 -7.47 8.00 -49.72
C ALA A 5 -7.47 8.70 -48.34
N GLU A 6 -7.91 9.96 -48.30
CA GLU A 6 -8.05 10.73 -47.06
C GLU A 6 -9.22 10.22 -46.21
N ALA A 7 -10.38 9.95 -46.83
CA ALA A 7 -11.51 9.32 -46.16
C ALA A 7 -11.15 7.93 -45.62
N GLY A 8 -10.40 7.12 -46.38
CA GLY A 8 -9.91 5.82 -45.90
C GLY A 8 -8.99 5.91 -44.68
N ARG A 9 -8.13 6.93 -44.59
CA ARG A 9 -7.28 7.19 -43.41
C ARG A 9 -8.08 7.62 -42.20
N TYR A 10 -9.08 8.50 -42.38
CA TYR A 10 -10.00 8.89 -41.30
C TYR A 10 -10.92 7.75 -40.85
N SER A 11 -11.26 6.83 -41.77
CA SER A 11 -12.06 5.64 -41.48
C SER A 11 -11.28 4.65 -40.63
N LEU A 12 -10.00 4.45 -40.97
CA LEU A 12 -9.08 3.60 -40.22
C LEU A 12 -8.73 4.21 -38.87
N ALA A 13 -8.45 5.52 -38.81
CA ALA A 13 -8.20 6.23 -37.56
C ALA A 13 -9.43 6.19 -36.64
N GLY A 14 -10.62 6.45 -37.17
CA GLY A 14 -11.88 6.33 -36.43
C GLY A 14 -12.16 4.93 -35.88
N PHE A 15 -11.85 3.90 -36.67
CA PHE A 15 -11.94 2.51 -36.23
C PHE A 15 -10.89 2.18 -35.16
N ILE A 16 -9.65 2.67 -35.30
CA ILE A 16 -8.58 2.54 -34.31
C ILE A 16 -8.98 3.25 -33.00
N PHE A 17 -9.53 4.47 -33.07
CA PHE A 17 -10.00 5.20 -31.89
C PHE A 17 -11.17 4.52 -31.21
N GLN A 18 -12.07 3.94 -32.00
CA GLN A 18 -13.09 3.07 -31.46
C GLN A 18 -12.43 1.92 -30.69
N LEU A 19 -11.57 1.12 -31.32
CA LEU A 19 -10.87 0.04 -30.64
C LEU A 19 -10.13 0.52 -29.35
N LEU A 20 -9.47 1.68 -29.38
CA LEU A 20 -8.81 2.25 -28.20
C LEU A 20 -9.78 2.66 -27.09
N GLY A 21 -10.87 3.35 -27.42
CA GLY A 21 -11.93 3.68 -26.46
C GLY A 21 -12.52 2.42 -25.82
N ASN A 22 -12.70 1.36 -26.61
CA ASN A 22 -13.19 0.07 -26.14
C ASN A 22 -12.22 -0.56 -25.12
N GLY A 23 -10.92 -0.46 -25.39
CA GLY A 23 -9.89 -0.92 -24.46
C GLY A 23 -9.95 -0.17 -23.13
N VAL A 24 -10.12 1.16 -23.16
CA VAL A 24 -10.27 2.00 -21.96
C VAL A 24 -11.50 1.60 -21.16
N GLU A 25 -12.67 1.53 -21.79
CA GLU A 25 -13.92 1.23 -21.08
C GLU A 25 -13.92 -0.16 -20.47
N ILE A 26 -13.38 -1.18 -21.17
CA ILE A 26 -13.23 -2.51 -20.56
C ILE A 26 -12.35 -2.41 -19.31
N ILE A 27 -11.23 -1.70 -19.41
CA ILE A 27 -10.28 -1.55 -18.31
C ILE A 27 -10.93 -0.78 -17.14
N GLU A 28 -11.72 0.25 -17.41
CA GLU A 28 -12.45 1.02 -16.41
C GLU A 28 -13.57 0.18 -15.77
N LEU A 29 -14.45 -0.45 -16.56
CA LEU A 29 -15.59 -1.25 -16.07
C LEU A 29 -15.16 -2.49 -15.30
N SER A 30 -14.18 -3.25 -15.82
CA SER A 30 -13.68 -4.45 -15.14
C SER A 30 -12.90 -4.14 -13.86
N SER A 31 -12.45 -2.89 -13.69
CA SER A 31 -11.75 -2.45 -12.47
C SER A 31 -12.67 -2.10 -11.31
N GLU A 32 -13.99 -2.04 -11.53
CA GLU A 32 -14.97 -1.82 -10.47
C GLU A 32 -15.44 -3.12 -9.80
N PHE A 33 -15.04 -4.29 -10.32
CA PHE A 33 -15.52 -5.59 -9.82
C PHE A 33 -14.38 -6.49 -9.32
N ASP A 34 -14.24 -6.57 -7.99
CA ASP A 34 -13.33 -7.51 -7.30
C ASP A 34 -13.90 -8.95 -7.21
N ASP A 35 -15.15 -9.19 -7.63
CA ASP A 35 -15.82 -10.50 -7.53
C ASP A 35 -15.63 -11.36 -8.80
N PRO A 36 -15.03 -12.55 -8.72
CA PRO A 36 -14.94 -13.48 -9.85
C PRO A 36 -16.30 -14.01 -10.37
N ASN A 37 -17.39 -13.78 -9.63
CA ASN A 37 -18.77 -14.07 -10.04
C ASN A 37 -19.53 -12.85 -10.58
N SER A 38 -18.89 -11.68 -10.66
CA SER A 38 -19.47 -10.52 -11.33
C SER A 38 -19.77 -10.85 -12.81
N PRO A 39 -20.81 -10.23 -13.41
CA PRO A 39 -21.09 -10.38 -14.83
C PRO A 39 -19.81 -10.17 -15.63
N ARG A 40 -19.48 -11.10 -16.53
CA ARG A 40 -18.31 -10.91 -17.40
C ARG A 40 -18.72 -9.91 -18.47
N ASP A 41 -18.09 -8.74 -18.45
CA ASP A 41 -18.18 -7.82 -19.57
C ASP A 41 -17.56 -8.48 -20.81
N VAL A 42 -18.37 -8.68 -21.85
CA VAL A 42 -17.96 -9.29 -23.11
C VAL A 42 -18.31 -8.31 -24.22
N LEU A 43 -17.31 -7.66 -24.80
CA LEU A 43 -17.52 -6.85 -25.98
C LEU A 43 -17.77 -7.72 -27.20
N LEU A 44 -18.78 -7.36 -27.99
CA LEU A 44 -18.98 -7.87 -29.35
C LEU A 44 -18.54 -6.80 -30.34
N LEU A 45 -17.50 -7.12 -31.12
CA LEU A 45 -16.97 -6.22 -32.15
C LEU A 45 -17.64 -6.49 -33.51
N GLU A 46 -18.38 -5.54 -34.06
CA GLU A 46 -18.93 -5.64 -35.41
C GLU A 46 -17.99 -5.03 -36.46
N ARG A 47 -18.23 -5.34 -37.75
CA ARG A 47 -17.45 -4.79 -38.87
C ARG A 47 -17.61 -3.26 -39.04
N TYR A 48 -18.61 -2.65 -38.42
CA TYR A 48 -18.96 -1.23 -38.53
C TYR A 48 -19.21 -0.54 -37.19
N GLY A 49 -18.75 -1.15 -36.09
CA GLY A 49 -18.78 -0.57 -34.76
C GLY A 49 -18.74 -1.62 -33.65
N GLN A 50 -19.22 -1.31 -32.45
CA GLN A 50 -19.10 -2.17 -31.27
C GLN A 50 -20.40 -2.14 -30.50
N ASP A 51 -20.76 -3.30 -29.95
CA ASP A 51 -21.80 -3.41 -28.95
C ASP A 51 -21.15 -3.91 -27.65
N SER A 52 -21.16 -3.05 -26.63
CA SER A 52 -20.77 -3.43 -25.28
C SER A 52 -21.88 -4.28 -24.68
N ALA A 53 -21.56 -5.53 -24.41
CA ALA A 53 -22.49 -6.45 -23.79
C ALA A 53 -21.92 -7.00 -22.49
N THR A 54 -22.80 -7.25 -21.54
CA THR A 54 -22.47 -7.92 -20.28
C THR A 54 -23.18 -9.25 -20.28
N VAL A 55 -22.45 -10.30 -19.93
CA VAL A 55 -23.04 -11.61 -19.75
C VAL A 55 -23.45 -11.73 -18.28
N ASP A 56 -24.75 -11.82 -18.03
CA ASP A 56 -25.26 -11.98 -16.67
C ASP A 56 -24.86 -13.34 -16.07
N SER A 57 -25.19 -13.55 -14.79
CA SER A 57 -24.91 -14.78 -14.06
C SER A 57 -25.54 -16.05 -14.66
N TYR A 58 -26.45 -15.91 -15.63
CA TYR A 58 -27.12 -17.01 -16.33
C TYR A 58 -26.59 -17.23 -17.75
N GLY A 59 -25.57 -16.49 -18.17
CA GLY A 59 -25.01 -16.60 -19.51
C GLY A 59 -25.78 -15.82 -20.56
N GLN A 60 -26.75 -14.98 -20.18
CA GLN A 60 -27.51 -14.15 -21.12
C GLN A 60 -26.75 -12.87 -21.44
N LEU A 61 -26.63 -12.60 -22.73
CA LEU A 61 -26.00 -11.41 -23.27
C LEU A 61 -26.96 -10.21 -23.09
N LYS A 62 -26.52 -9.17 -22.40
CA LYS A 62 -27.23 -7.91 -22.26
C LYS A 62 -26.40 -6.79 -22.89
N VAL A 63 -26.83 -6.23 -24.01
CA VAL A 63 -26.16 -5.07 -24.64
C VAL A 63 -26.44 -3.82 -23.83
N LEU A 64 -25.41 -3.22 -23.25
CA LEU A 64 -25.48 -2.02 -22.43
C LEU A 64 -25.30 -0.75 -23.23
N ASN A 65 -24.30 -0.67 -24.11
CA ASN A 65 -23.99 0.51 -24.93
C ASN A 65 -23.56 0.11 -26.35
N GLN A 66 -23.97 0.87 -27.36
CA GLN A 66 -23.54 0.65 -28.74
C GLN A 66 -22.78 1.86 -29.26
N TYR A 67 -21.55 1.65 -29.75
CA TYR A 67 -20.64 2.67 -30.26
C TYR A 67 -20.46 2.53 -31.77
N LYS A 68 -20.75 3.58 -32.53
CA LYS A 68 -20.54 3.59 -34.00
C LYS A 68 -19.82 4.87 -34.42
N PHE A 69 -18.76 4.78 -35.23
CA PHE A 69 -17.95 5.92 -35.66
C PHE A 69 -18.26 6.34 -37.10
N THR A 70 -18.12 7.63 -37.40
CA THR A 70 -18.38 8.17 -38.73
C THR A 70 -17.06 8.37 -39.45
N SER A 71 -16.81 7.54 -40.44
CA SER A 71 -15.50 7.26 -41.04
C SER A 71 -14.87 8.41 -41.85
N THR A 72 -15.53 9.56 -41.91
CA THR A 72 -15.09 10.79 -42.58
C THR A 72 -14.98 11.90 -41.55
N GLY A 73 -13.77 12.12 -41.03
CA GLY A 73 -13.45 13.08 -39.95
C GLY A 73 -13.77 14.57 -40.20
N ARG A 74 -14.66 14.90 -41.15
CA ARG A 74 -15.20 16.25 -41.37
C ARG A 74 -16.72 16.34 -41.55
N SER A 75 -17.43 15.25 -41.81
CA SER A 75 -18.91 15.26 -41.94
C SER A 75 -19.47 13.84 -42.00
N THR A 76 -20.45 13.51 -41.18
CA THR A 76 -21.27 12.29 -41.36
C THR A 76 -22.40 12.62 -42.33
N SER A 77 -22.38 12.07 -43.53
CA SER A 77 -23.52 12.26 -44.45
C SER A 77 -24.80 11.66 -43.85
N ARG A 78 -25.96 12.20 -44.23
CA ARG A 78 -27.28 11.67 -43.83
C ARG A 78 -27.42 10.16 -44.04
N ALA A 79 -26.88 9.65 -45.15
CA ALA A 79 -26.89 8.23 -45.46
C ALA A 79 -26.06 7.40 -44.47
N SER A 80 -24.91 7.93 -44.02
CA SER A 80 -24.00 7.25 -43.09
C SER A 80 -24.60 7.14 -41.68
N LEU A 81 -25.29 8.18 -41.19
CA LEU A 81 -25.91 8.15 -39.87
C LEU A 81 -27.19 7.29 -39.85
N LEU A 82 -27.96 7.25 -40.94
CA LEU A 82 -29.06 6.28 -41.07
C LEU A 82 -28.58 4.84 -41.06
N ASP A 83 -27.51 4.52 -41.80
CA ASP A 83 -26.86 3.20 -41.78
C ASP A 83 -26.36 2.83 -40.37
N ILE A 84 -25.83 3.80 -39.62
CA ILE A 84 -25.43 3.61 -38.22
C ILE A 84 -26.62 3.27 -37.31
N LEU A 85 -27.72 4.03 -37.41
CA LEU A 85 -28.92 3.78 -36.60
C LEU A 85 -29.58 2.44 -36.96
N GLU A 86 -29.55 2.05 -38.23
CA GLU A 86 -30.04 0.74 -38.69
C GLU A 86 -29.18 -0.39 -38.13
N LYS A 87 -27.85 -0.23 -38.13
CA LYS A 87 -26.94 -1.19 -37.48
C LYS A 87 -27.21 -1.29 -35.99
N MET A 88 -27.37 -0.17 -35.29
CA MET A 88 -27.73 -0.15 -33.86
C MET A 88 -29.02 -0.95 -33.58
N LEU A 89 -30.02 -0.78 -34.44
CA LEU A 89 -31.28 -1.52 -34.35
C LEU A 89 -31.10 -3.02 -34.60
N VAL A 90 -30.30 -3.41 -35.59
CA VAL A 90 -29.98 -4.82 -35.85
C VAL A 90 -29.28 -5.44 -34.64
N SER A 91 -28.24 -4.79 -34.12
CA SER A 91 -27.50 -5.25 -32.95
C SER A 91 -28.37 -5.38 -31.70
N ALA A 92 -29.30 -4.44 -31.46
CA ALA A 92 -30.24 -4.52 -30.33
C ALA A 92 -31.18 -5.73 -30.44
N ASN A 93 -31.68 -6.02 -31.66
CA ASN A 93 -32.54 -7.18 -31.91
C ASN A 93 -31.77 -8.51 -31.80
N GLU A 94 -30.52 -8.56 -32.29
CA GLU A 94 -29.66 -9.75 -32.18
C GLU A 94 -29.28 -10.07 -30.74
N ALA A 95 -29.16 -9.05 -29.89
CA ALA A 95 -28.93 -9.21 -28.46
C ALA A 95 -30.15 -9.70 -27.67
N GLY A 96 -31.33 -9.78 -28.28
CA GLY A 96 -32.56 -10.23 -27.63
C GLY A 96 -33.16 -9.26 -26.61
N GLY A 97 -32.58 -8.07 -26.46
CA GLY A 97 -33.10 -6.98 -25.62
C GLY A 97 -34.11 -6.11 -26.36
N SER A 98 -35.02 -5.45 -25.64
CA SER A 98 -35.83 -4.39 -26.25
C SER A 98 -34.97 -3.14 -26.46
N VAL A 99 -35.23 -2.37 -27.53
CA VAL A 99 -34.61 -1.03 -27.75
C VAL A 99 -34.75 -0.13 -26.52
N ASP A 100 -35.74 -0.41 -25.66
CA ASP A 100 -35.96 0.36 -24.46
C ASP A 100 -34.96 0.08 -23.32
N GLU A 101 -34.28 -1.07 -23.36
CA GLU A 101 -33.31 -1.55 -22.37
C GLU A 101 -31.84 -1.33 -22.76
N CYS A 102 -31.58 -0.87 -24.00
CA CYS A 102 -30.23 -0.58 -24.49
C CYS A 102 -29.89 0.91 -24.32
N GLY A 103 -28.65 1.20 -23.89
CA GLY A 103 -27.99 2.49 -24.09
C GLY A 103 -27.41 2.57 -25.50
N PHE A 104 -27.45 3.77 -26.10
CA PHE A 104 -26.90 4.01 -27.43
C PHE A 104 -25.95 5.20 -27.34
N THR A 105 -24.71 5.05 -27.79
CA THR A 105 -23.70 6.10 -27.70
C THR A 105 -23.04 6.31 -29.06
N LEU A 106 -23.20 7.48 -29.65
CA LEU A 106 -22.49 7.80 -30.88
C LEU A 106 -21.19 8.54 -30.55
N THR A 107 -20.06 7.86 -30.73
CA THR A 107 -18.75 8.51 -30.72
C THR A 107 -18.55 9.23 -32.05
N THR A 108 -18.59 10.56 -32.00
CA THR A 108 -18.44 11.40 -33.19
C THR A 108 -17.72 12.69 -32.84
N ASN A 109 -17.04 13.28 -33.82
CA ASN A 109 -16.47 14.62 -33.71
C ASN A 109 -17.51 15.74 -33.96
N MET A 110 -18.79 15.39 -34.17
CA MET A 110 -19.89 16.33 -34.35
C MET A 110 -20.58 16.64 -33.03
N THR A 111 -21.06 17.88 -32.88
CA THR A 111 -22.03 18.18 -31.81
C THR A 111 -23.41 17.64 -32.19
N TRP A 112 -24.22 17.35 -31.19
CA TRP A 112 -25.62 16.90 -31.34
C TRP A 112 -26.40 17.81 -32.31
N GLU A 113 -26.22 19.13 -32.18
CA GLU A 113 -26.89 20.14 -33.00
C GLU A 113 -26.52 20.03 -34.48
N HIS A 114 -25.24 19.76 -34.77
CA HIS A 114 -24.75 19.63 -36.14
C HIS A 114 -25.30 18.35 -36.80
N ALA A 115 -25.32 17.23 -36.07
CA ALA A 115 -25.86 15.96 -36.57
C ALA A 115 -27.36 16.06 -36.90
N VAL A 116 -28.14 16.76 -36.08
CA VAL A 116 -29.57 16.96 -36.33
C VAL A 116 -29.83 17.92 -37.49
N GLN A 117 -29.02 18.97 -37.64
CA GLN A 117 -29.13 19.92 -38.75
C GLN A 117 -28.83 19.24 -40.11
N GLU A 118 -27.74 18.49 -40.20
CA GLU A 118 -27.32 17.76 -41.42
C GLU A 118 -28.30 16.65 -41.84
N LEU A 119 -28.88 15.92 -40.88
CA LEU A 119 -29.76 14.81 -41.19
C LEU A 119 -31.09 15.22 -41.82
N TRP A 120 -31.66 16.36 -41.40
CA TRP A 120 -33.08 16.62 -41.61
C TRP A 120 -33.42 17.99 -42.21
N ASP A 121 -32.40 18.77 -42.59
CA ASP A 121 -32.54 20.16 -43.06
C ASP A 121 -33.43 20.99 -42.12
N ILE A 122 -33.35 20.72 -40.81
CA ILE A 122 -34.13 21.42 -39.80
C ILE A 122 -33.21 22.42 -39.13
N ARG A 123 -33.43 23.71 -39.39
CA ARG A 123 -33.04 24.75 -38.44
C ARG A 123 -33.88 24.55 -37.18
N LEU A 124 -33.36 23.79 -36.23
CA LEU A 124 -34.00 23.62 -34.94
C LEU A 124 -33.97 24.96 -34.21
N ASN A 125 -35.11 25.37 -33.66
CA ASN A 125 -35.11 26.49 -32.73
C ASN A 125 -34.35 26.04 -31.46
N ASN A 126 -33.40 26.85 -30.99
CA ASN A 126 -32.55 26.52 -29.83
C ASN A 126 -33.37 26.35 -28.54
N GLU A 127 -34.60 26.86 -28.52
CA GLU A 127 -35.53 26.81 -27.38
C GLU A 127 -36.26 25.46 -27.19
N LEU A 128 -36.17 24.53 -28.16
CA LEU A 128 -36.82 23.21 -28.04
C LEU A 128 -35.98 22.22 -27.23
N THR A 129 -36.63 21.41 -26.40
CA THR A 129 -35.95 20.32 -25.67
C THR A 129 -35.55 19.17 -26.61
N HIS A 130 -34.55 18.37 -26.22
CA HIS A 130 -34.08 17.21 -27.02
C HIS A 130 -35.23 16.27 -27.43
N HIS A 131 -36.16 16.02 -26.51
CA HIS A 131 -37.34 15.19 -26.76
C HIS A 131 -38.29 15.79 -27.82
N GLN A 132 -38.54 17.11 -27.77
CA GLN A 132 -39.39 17.80 -28.74
C GLN A 132 -38.77 17.84 -30.13
N LYS A 133 -37.45 18.07 -30.20
CA LYS A 133 -36.68 18.02 -31.45
C LYS A 133 -36.74 16.63 -32.08
N ALA A 134 -36.61 15.58 -31.27
CA ALA A 134 -36.72 14.20 -31.75
C ALA A 134 -38.15 13.80 -32.17
N GLN A 135 -39.20 14.25 -31.48
CA GLN A 135 -40.59 14.05 -31.93
C GLN A 135 -40.85 14.73 -33.28
N ALA A 136 -40.25 15.89 -33.55
CA ALA A 136 -40.34 16.55 -34.86
C ALA A 136 -39.67 15.71 -35.96
N ILE A 137 -38.54 15.07 -35.65
CA ILE A 137 -37.85 14.12 -36.55
C ILE A 137 -38.73 12.88 -36.81
N VAL A 138 -39.32 12.27 -35.78
CA VAL A 138 -40.28 11.15 -35.91
C VAL A 138 -41.44 11.52 -36.83
N LYS A 139 -42.00 12.72 -36.65
CA LYS A 139 -43.14 13.20 -37.44
C LYS A 139 -42.78 13.38 -38.92
N LYS A 140 -41.58 13.90 -39.21
CA LYS A 140 -41.07 14.01 -40.59
C LYS A 140 -40.76 12.64 -41.21
N LEU A 141 -40.13 11.73 -40.46
CA LEU A 141 -39.83 10.36 -40.88
C LEU A 141 -41.10 9.54 -41.20
N ARG A 142 -42.16 9.73 -40.41
CA ARG A 142 -43.49 9.13 -40.67
C ARG A 142 -44.12 9.70 -41.95
N ALA A 143 -43.90 10.98 -42.25
CA ALA A 143 -44.37 11.59 -43.49
C ALA A 143 -43.60 11.08 -44.72
N SER A 144 -42.30 10.80 -44.61
CA SER A 144 -41.52 10.17 -45.69
C SER A 144 -41.79 8.67 -45.85
N LYS A 145 -42.40 7.99 -44.87
CA LYS A 145 -42.79 6.57 -44.97
C LYS A 145 -43.79 6.29 -46.12
N GLN A 146 -44.44 7.33 -46.66
CA GLN A 146 -45.29 7.22 -47.85
C GLN A 146 -44.51 6.89 -49.13
N THR A 147 -43.17 7.02 -49.17
CA THR A 147 -42.34 6.70 -50.34
C THR A 147 -41.69 5.32 -50.32
N GLY A 148 -41.87 4.52 -49.25
CA GLY A 148 -41.44 3.11 -49.20
C GLY A 148 -40.02 2.82 -48.66
N ASP A 149 -39.24 3.84 -48.27
CA ASP A 149 -37.79 3.66 -48.07
C ASP A 149 -37.32 3.25 -46.66
N LEU A 150 -38.12 3.32 -45.59
CA LEU A 150 -37.64 2.98 -44.21
C LEU A 150 -38.68 2.21 -43.36
N PRO A 151 -38.57 0.87 -43.23
CA PRO A 151 -39.52 0.06 -42.46
C PRO A 151 -39.57 0.38 -40.95
N ASN A 152 -38.48 0.90 -40.35
CA ASN A 152 -38.30 0.97 -38.89
C ASN A 152 -38.18 2.38 -38.28
N ALA A 153 -38.70 3.41 -38.97
CA ALA A 153 -38.57 4.82 -38.58
C ALA A 153 -38.88 5.16 -37.10
N GLU A 154 -39.85 4.49 -36.48
CA GLU A 154 -40.21 4.72 -35.07
C GLU A 154 -39.17 4.17 -34.09
N LEU A 155 -38.60 3.00 -34.39
CA LEU A 155 -37.55 2.39 -33.58
C LEU A 155 -36.22 3.15 -33.74
N LEU A 156 -35.87 3.53 -34.98
CA LEU A 156 -34.68 4.34 -35.25
C LEU A 156 -34.72 5.70 -34.52
N ALA A 157 -35.90 6.29 -34.40
CA ALA A 157 -36.06 7.52 -33.66
C ALA A 157 -35.99 7.33 -32.13
N LYS A 158 -36.48 6.19 -31.59
CA LYS A 158 -36.26 5.84 -30.19
C LYS A 158 -34.77 5.69 -29.87
N ILE A 159 -34.01 5.03 -30.75
CA ILE A 159 -32.54 4.92 -30.66
C ILE A 159 -31.92 6.33 -30.67
N PHE A 160 -32.31 7.16 -31.64
CA PHE A 160 -31.78 8.52 -31.77
C PHE A 160 -32.07 9.43 -30.56
N ILE A 161 -33.23 9.26 -29.90
CA ILE A 161 -33.59 10.00 -28.66
C ILE A 161 -32.67 9.64 -27.51
N LYS A 162 -32.29 8.37 -27.43
CA LYS A 162 -31.44 7.81 -26.38
C LYS A 162 -29.96 7.88 -26.72
N LEU A 163 -29.63 8.41 -27.90
CA LEU A 163 -28.26 8.54 -28.38
C LEU A 163 -27.53 9.56 -27.51
N ASP A 164 -26.62 9.08 -26.67
CA ASP A 164 -25.63 9.92 -26.03
C ASP A 164 -24.51 10.22 -27.04
N TYR A 165 -24.00 11.45 -27.00
CA TYR A 165 -22.93 11.88 -27.91
C TYR A 165 -21.67 12.05 -27.09
N ASP A 166 -20.70 11.15 -27.31
CA ASP A 166 -19.37 11.28 -26.71
C ASP A 166 -18.44 11.96 -27.72
N PRO A 167 -18.08 13.24 -27.53
CA PRO A 167 -17.08 13.94 -28.34
C PRO A 167 -15.67 13.46 -27.95
N THR A 168 -15.39 12.18 -28.07
CA THR A 168 -14.05 11.62 -27.90
C THR A 168 -13.25 11.87 -29.18
N ASN A 169 -12.36 12.86 -29.14
CA ASN A 169 -11.32 13.02 -30.14
C ASN A 169 -10.14 12.08 -29.81
N GLU A 170 -9.28 11.82 -30.81
CA GLU A 170 -8.04 11.03 -30.65
C GLU A 170 -7.23 11.45 -29.42
N SER A 171 -7.05 12.76 -29.24
CA SER A 171 -6.27 13.29 -28.12
C SER A 171 -6.86 12.93 -26.76
N ASN A 172 -8.18 12.93 -26.60
CA ASN A 172 -8.86 12.60 -25.35
C ASN A 172 -8.73 11.11 -25.04
N LEU A 173 -8.84 10.24 -26.04
CA LEU A 173 -8.70 8.79 -25.88
C LEU A 173 -7.28 8.39 -25.54
N THR A 174 -6.30 8.96 -26.23
CA THR A 174 -4.89 8.77 -25.91
C THR A 174 -4.59 9.24 -24.49
N GLN A 175 -5.10 10.40 -24.08
CA GLN A 175 -4.94 10.87 -22.69
C GLN A 175 -5.65 9.99 -21.65
N LYS A 176 -6.79 9.36 -21.98
CA LYS A 176 -7.45 8.40 -21.08
C LYS A 176 -6.62 7.13 -20.96
N LEU A 177 -6.14 6.56 -22.08
CA LEU A 177 -5.25 5.40 -22.09
C LEU A 177 -3.95 5.66 -21.36
N GLU A 178 -3.33 6.82 -21.56
CA GLU A 178 -2.14 7.27 -20.84
C GLU A 178 -2.39 7.27 -19.34
N ARG A 179 -3.50 7.88 -18.90
CA ARG A 179 -3.89 7.93 -17.49
C ARG A 179 -4.13 6.54 -16.91
N GLU A 180 -4.82 5.67 -17.62
CA GLU A 180 -5.06 4.30 -17.17
C GLU A 180 -3.77 3.47 -17.13
N ALA A 181 -2.97 3.51 -18.18
CA ALA A 181 -1.68 2.82 -18.23
C ALA A 181 -0.73 3.32 -17.12
N ALA A 182 -0.76 4.61 -16.81
CA ALA A 182 0.01 5.21 -15.73
C ALA A 182 -0.36 4.64 -14.35
N ARG A 183 -1.64 4.36 -14.09
CA ARG A 183 -2.09 3.72 -12.82
C ARG A 183 -1.48 2.33 -12.59
N PHE A 184 -1.09 1.64 -13.66
CA PHE A 184 -0.38 0.36 -13.62
C PHE A 184 1.16 0.50 -13.68
N GLY A 185 1.66 1.74 -13.69
CA GLY A 185 3.08 2.04 -13.82
C GLY A 185 3.66 1.67 -15.19
N VAL A 186 2.89 1.78 -16.28
CA VAL A 186 3.42 1.65 -17.64
C VAL A 186 4.24 2.89 -17.97
N LEU A 187 5.49 2.71 -18.43
CA LEU A 187 6.38 3.83 -18.69
C LEU A 187 6.04 4.51 -20.03
N PRO A 188 6.32 5.81 -20.20
CA PRO A 188 6.07 6.51 -21.46
C PRO A 188 6.72 5.85 -22.68
N GLN A 189 7.93 5.28 -22.54
CA GLN A 189 8.61 4.59 -23.65
C GLN A 189 7.97 3.23 -23.98
N GLU A 190 7.23 2.64 -23.04
CA GLU A 190 6.52 1.37 -23.24
C GLU A 190 5.13 1.60 -23.84
N LEU A 191 4.52 2.75 -23.55
CA LEU A 191 3.14 3.05 -23.85
C LEU A 191 2.79 2.85 -25.33
N GLU A 192 3.58 3.41 -26.25
CA GLU A 192 3.31 3.28 -27.69
C GLU A 192 3.28 1.80 -28.13
N THR A 193 4.23 1.00 -27.65
CA THR A 193 4.28 -0.44 -27.92
C THR A 193 3.04 -1.14 -27.37
N ARG A 194 2.64 -0.82 -26.13
CA ARG A 194 1.48 -1.43 -25.46
C ARG A 194 0.15 -1.03 -26.09
N VAL A 195 0.02 0.23 -26.51
CA VAL A 195 -1.13 0.72 -27.26
C VAL A 195 -1.22 -0.02 -28.61
N ASN A 196 -0.08 -0.22 -29.30
CA ASN A 196 -0.04 -0.99 -30.53
C ASN A 196 -0.36 -2.48 -30.32
N GLU A 197 0.05 -3.09 -29.21
CA GLU A 197 -0.33 -4.47 -28.84
C GLU A 197 -1.84 -4.58 -28.58
N LEU A 198 -2.42 -3.61 -27.85
CA LEU A 198 -3.86 -3.52 -27.62
C LEU A 198 -4.63 -3.36 -28.93
N LEU A 199 -4.17 -2.45 -29.80
CA LEU A 199 -4.72 -2.30 -31.15
C LEU A 199 -4.62 -3.57 -31.97
N GLY A 200 -3.46 -4.23 -31.95
CA GLY A 200 -3.24 -5.49 -32.64
C GLY A 200 -4.20 -6.59 -32.18
N LEU A 201 -4.39 -6.73 -30.88
CA LEU A 201 -5.36 -7.66 -30.28
C LEU A 201 -6.78 -7.38 -30.79
N LEU A 202 -7.19 -6.12 -30.74
CA LEU A 202 -8.53 -5.70 -31.12
C LEU A 202 -8.77 -5.84 -32.63
N LEU A 203 -7.78 -5.50 -33.45
CA LEU A 203 -7.79 -5.69 -34.90
C LEU A 203 -7.91 -7.17 -35.27
N GLN A 204 -7.10 -8.04 -34.66
CA GLN A 204 -7.14 -9.47 -34.90
C GLN A 204 -8.50 -10.07 -34.54
N THR A 205 -9.06 -9.66 -33.40
CA THR A 205 -10.39 -10.14 -32.96
C THR A 205 -11.50 -9.64 -33.89
N SER A 206 -11.44 -8.38 -34.33
CA SER A 206 -12.39 -7.82 -35.29
C SER A 206 -12.36 -8.49 -36.68
N GLY A 207 -11.21 -9.08 -37.05
CA GLY A 207 -11.03 -9.79 -38.32
C GLY A 207 -11.58 -11.22 -38.34
N ARG A 208 -11.96 -11.80 -37.20
CA ARG A 208 -12.49 -13.18 -37.11
C ARG A 208 -13.93 -13.27 -37.64
N SER A 209 -14.29 -14.41 -38.23
CA SER A 209 -15.67 -14.77 -38.54
C SER A 209 -16.35 -15.39 -37.31
N GLY A 210 -17.60 -15.01 -37.03
CA GLY A 210 -18.37 -15.52 -35.89
C GLY A 210 -18.35 -14.60 -34.66
N ARG A 211 -18.52 -15.19 -33.46
CA ARG A 211 -18.54 -14.47 -32.17
C ARG A 211 -17.16 -13.92 -31.86
N ARG A 212 -17.07 -12.61 -31.61
CA ARG A 212 -15.83 -11.85 -31.44
C ARG A 212 -15.76 -11.31 -30.02
N GLU A 213 -15.13 -12.08 -29.13
CA GLU A 213 -15.02 -11.75 -27.72
C GLU A 213 -13.63 -11.24 -27.40
N VAL A 214 -13.55 -10.18 -26.60
CA VAL A 214 -12.32 -9.70 -25.99
C VAL A 214 -12.55 -9.64 -24.49
N SER A 215 -11.70 -10.33 -23.72
CA SER A 215 -11.77 -10.29 -22.26
C SER A 215 -10.98 -9.11 -21.70
N ALA A 216 -11.36 -8.62 -20.52
CA ALA A 216 -10.58 -7.63 -19.79
C ALA A 216 -9.14 -8.08 -19.52
N VAL A 217 -8.95 -9.36 -19.20
CA VAL A 217 -7.63 -9.99 -19.02
C VAL A 217 -6.75 -9.82 -20.25
N ASP A 218 -7.30 -10.00 -21.46
CA ASP A 218 -6.55 -9.82 -22.70
C ASP A 218 -6.18 -8.35 -22.94
N CYS A 219 -7.11 -7.42 -22.67
CA CYS A 219 -6.85 -5.99 -22.75
C CYS A 219 -5.79 -5.53 -21.74
N PHE A 220 -5.87 -5.98 -20.49
CA PHE A 220 -4.86 -5.70 -19.47
C PHE A 220 -3.51 -6.28 -19.85
N LYS A 221 -3.47 -7.51 -20.38
CA LYS A 221 -2.23 -8.12 -20.87
C LYS A 221 -1.61 -7.31 -21.99
N ALA A 222 -2.41 -6.84 -22.94
CA ALA A 222 -1.91 -6.04 -24.04
C ALA A 222 -1.45 -4.64 -23.59
N LEU A 223 -2.17 -3.99 -22.67
CA LEU A 223 -1.82 -2.65 -22.19
C LEU A 223 -0.63 -2.66 -21.21
N THR A 224 -0.51 -3.68 -20.36
CA THR A 224 0.48 -3.69 -19.25
C THR A 224 1.58 -4.73 -19.43
N GLY A 225 1.40 -5.69 -20.34
CA GLY A 225 2.22 -6.90 -20.45
C GLY A 225 1.88 -7.98 -19.42
N ILE A 226 0.93 -7.73 -18.50
CA ILE A 226 0.60 -8.61 -17.37
C ILE A 226 -0.88 -9.03 -17.49
N PRO A 227 -1.22 -10.33 -17.40
CA PRO A 227 -2.61 -10.78 -17.56
C PRO A 227 -3.60 -10.24 -16.52
N SER A 228 -3.15 -10.02 -15.29
CA SER A 228 -4.02 -9.56 -14.20
C SER A 228 -3.27 -8.55 -13.33
N PRO A 229 -2.95 -7.36 -13.86
CA PRO A 229 -2.14 -6.37 -13.17
C PRO A 229 -2.95 -5.73 -12.03
N TYR A 230 -2.26 -5.36 -10.96
CA TYR A 230 -2.84 -4.47 -9.95
C TYR A 230 -2.49 -3.02 -10.27
N ARG A 231 -3.48 -2.12 -10.15
CA ARG A 231 -3.23 -0.69 -10.08
C ARG A 231 -2.49 -0.39 -8.79
N LEU A 232 -1.43 0.41 -8.86
CA LEU A 232 -0.49 0.60 -7.77
C LEU A 232 -1.11 1.30 -6.54
N LEU A 233 -2.09 2.19 -6.75
CA LEU A 233 -2.76 2.95 -5.69
C LEU A 233 -4.10 2.36 -5.24
N ASP A 234 -4.56 1.29 -5.89
CA ASP A 234 -5.86 0.68 -5.59
C ASP A 234 -5.76 -0.33 -4.44
N THR A 235 -6.92 -0.74 -3.92
CA THR A 235 -7.09 -1.65 -2.79
C THR A 235 -6.27 -2.93 -2.94
N SER A 236 -6.28 -3.57 -4.12
CA SER A 236 -5.54 -4.83 -4.32
C SER A 236 -4.03 -4.71 -4.13
N SER A 237 -3.43 -3.61 -4.61
CA SER A 237 -2.01 -3.34 -4.37
C SER A 237 -1.76 -2.92 -2.92
N ARG A 238 -2.67 -2.15 -2.32
CA ARG A 238 -2.62 -1.78 -0.89
C ARG A 238 -2.63 -3.02 0.01
N LEU A 239 -3.49 -4.00 -0.25
CA LEU A 239 -3.56 -5.25 0.51
C LEU A 239 -2.23 -6.05 0.45
N VAL A 240 -1.55 -6.06 -0.69
CA VAL A 240 -0.22 -6.67 -0.81
C VAL A 240 0.82 -5.92 0.03
N ARG A 241 0.78 -4.59 0.04
CA ARG A 241 1.64 -3.73 0.87
C ARG A 241 1.39 -3.94 2.37
N GLU A 242 0.14 -3.83 2.80
CA GLU A 242 -0.30 -4.04 4.18
C GLU A 242 0.05 -5.45 4.68
N LYS A 243 -0.16 -6.48 3.86
CA LYS A 243 0.22 -7.85 4.19
C LYS A 243 1.71 -7.95 4.51
N ASN A 244 2.57 -7.32 3.71
CA ASN A 244 4.01 -7.34 3.96
C ASN A 244 4.38 -6.62 5.27
N ILE A 245 3.77 -5.47 5.56
CA ILE A 245 4.00 -4.72 6.80
C ILE A 245 3.53 -5.56 8.01
N ASN A 246 2.35 -6.15 7.92
CA ASN A 246 1.76 -6.95 9.00
C ASN A 246 2.54 -8.24 9.27
N GLU A 247 2.96 -8.97 8.24
CA GLU A 247 3.81 -10.16 8.39
C GLU A 247 5.11 -9.82 9.13
N ARG A 248 5.75 -8.69 8.79
CA ARG A 248 6.96 -8.23 9.49
C ARG A 248 6.67 -7.75 10.91
N ARG A 249 5.58 -7.00 11.12
CA ARG A 249 5.13 -6.56 12.44
C ARG A 249 4.86 -7.74 13.36
N GLU A 250 4.21 -8.80 12.88
CA GLU A 250 3.96 -10.03 13.65
C GLU A 250 5.25 -10.75 14.03
N LEU A 251 6.24 -10.74 13.12
CA LEU A 251 7.58 -11.27 13.38
C LEU A 251 8.39 -10.48 14.41
N GLU A 252 8.06 -9.22 14.67
CA GLU A 252 8.81 -8.39 15.64
C GLU A 252 8.06 -8.12 16.95
N THR A 253 6.75 -7.93 16.87
CA THR A 253 5.95 -7.34 17.96
C THR A 253 4.77 -8.20 18.38
N ARG A 254 4.47 -9.29 17.65
CA ARG A 254 3.24 -10.09 17.78
C ARG A 254 1.94 -9.28 17.64
N GLY A 255 2.01 -8.08 17.05
CA GLY A 255 0.86 -7.21 16.81
C GLY A 255 0.27 -6.54 18.06
N ALA A 256 0.73 -6.86 19.28
CA ALA A 256 0.13 -6.36 20.52
C ALA A 256 0.65 -4.99 20.96
N SER A 257 1.82 -4.57 20.46
CA SER A 257 2.41 -3.28 20.80
C SER A 257 2.00 -2.21 19.78
N THR A 258 1.59 -1.05 20.27
CA THR A 258 1.25 0.14 19.48
C THR A 258 1.98 1.35 20.06
N MET A 259 2.34 2.28 19.20
CA MET A 259 2.81 3.61 19.61
C MET A 259 1.64 4.59 19.74
N PRO A 260 1.80 5.65 20.56
CA PRO A 260 0.87 6.77 20.61
C PRO A 260 0.65 7.36 19.21
N ARG A 261 -0.58 7.79 18.92
CA ARG A 261 -0.93 8.29 17.57
C ARG A 261 -0.22 9.59 17.24
N SER A 262 0.03 10.43 18.26
CA SER A 262 0.79 11.67 18.14
C SER A 262 2.21 11.42 17.62
N VAL A 263 2.94 10.49 18.25
CA VAL A 263 4.31 10.10 17.83
C VAL A 263 4.32 9.58 16.39
N VAL A 264 3.36 8.74 16.02
CA VAL A 264 3.25 8.20 14.65
C VAL A 264 3.00 9.32 13.65
N ALA A 265 2.09 10.24 13.95
CA ALA A 265 1.79 11.38 13.08
C ALA A 265 3.01 12.29 12.87
N ASP A 266 3.80 12.53 13.92
CA ASP A 266 5.04 13.33 13.83
C ASP A 266 6.09 12.63 12.95
N ILE A 267 6.26 11.32 13.09
CA ILE A 267 7.16 10.53 12.24
C ILE A 267 6.71 10.57 10.78
N VAL A 268 5.43 10.36 10.50
CA VAL A 268 4.89 10.42 9.14
C VAL A 268 5.11 11.81 8.54
N ASN A 269 4.86 12.88 9.31
CA ASN A 269 5.11 14.24 8.87
C ASN A 269 6.59 14.50 8.55
N ALA A 270 7.52 13.98 9.37
CA ALA A 270 8.94 14.08 9.09
C ALA A 270 9.33 13.30 7.81
N VAL A 271 8.75 12.12 7.58
CA VAL A 271 8.98 11.33 6.37
C VAL A 271 8.55 12.10 5.11
N CYS A 272 7.57 13.00 5.21
CA CYS A 272 7.18 13.87 4.09
C CYS A 272 8.19 15.00 3.82
N GLN A 273 9.02 15.38 4.79
CA GLN A 273 9.81 16.60 4.77
C GLN A 273 11.31 16.37 4.62
N PHE A 274 11.80 15.21 5.02
CA PHE A 274 13.22 14.89 5.06
C PHE A 274 13.53 13.64 4.25
N PRO A 275 14.63 13.60 3.48
CA PRO A 275 15.01 12.39 2.73
C PRO A 275 15.51 11.27 3.67
N ILE A 276 15.92 11.61 4.89
CA ILE A 276 16.34 10.65 5.91
C ILE A 276 15.65 11.01 7.24
N VAL A 277 15.00 10.03 7.84
CA VAL A 277 14.43 10.10 9.18
C VAL A 277 15.02 8.95 10.00
N LEU A 278 15.62 9.29 11.14
CA LEU A 278 16.18 8.30 12.06
C LEU A 278 15.30 8.17 13.30
N LEU A 279 15.05 6.94 13.72
CA LEU A 279 14.48 6.61 15.01
C LEU A 279 15.60 6.02 15.87
N THR A 280 16.11 6.79 16.82
CA THR A 280 17.14 6.37 17.76
C THR A 280 16.52 5.98 19.10
N GLY A 281 17.32 5.36 19.97
CA GLY A 281 16.89 5.03 21.32
C GLY A 281 17.38 3.65 21.78
N LYS A 282 17.32 3.42 23.08
CA LYS A 282 17.78 2.16 23.70
C LYS A 282 16.92 0.95 23.30
N GLY A 283 17.41 -0.24 23.62
CA GLY A 283 16.67 -1.48 23.44
C GLY A 283 15.34 -1.48 24.21
N GLY A 284 14.28 -2.03 23.60
CA GLY A 284 12.96 -2.15 24.24
C GLY A 284 12.12 -0.86 24.30
N LEU A 285 12.57 0.24 23.69
CA LEU A 285 11.83 1.51 23.65
C LEU A 285 10.86 1.64 22.45
N GLY A 286 10.62 0.58 21.69
CA GLY A 286 9.54 0.60 20.69
C GLY A 286 9.88 1.23 19.33
N LYS A 287 11.16 1.49 19.02
CA LYS A 287 11.59 1.99 17.69
C LYS A 287 11.00 1.21 16.52
N SER A 288 11.12 -0.12 16.53
CA SER A 288 10.56 -0.97 15.48
C SER A 288 9.03 -0.85 15.43
N VAL A 289 8.35 -0.76 16.59
CA VAL A 289 6.90 -0.55 16.65
C VAL A 289 6.52 0.78 16.00
N ALA A 290 7.23 1.87 16.32
CA ALA A 290 7.03 3.19 15.73
C ALA A 290 7.23 3.17 14.20
N LEU A 291 8.27 2.49 13.72
CA LEU A 291 8.52 2.31 12.30
C LEU A 291 7.37 1.54 11.60
N PHE A 292 6.90 0.43 12.19
CA PHE A 292 5.78 -0.33 11.61
C PHE A 292 4.45 0.43 11.64
N ASP A 293 4.15 1.15 12.73
CA ASP A 293 2.94 1.96 12.83
C ASP A 293 2.97 3.15 11.86
N ALA A 294 4.13 3.80 11.67
CA ALA A 294 4.32 4.83 10.65
C ALA A 294 4.17 4.25 9.22
N ALA A 295 4.77 3.09 8.94
CA ALA A 295 4.64 2.42 7.65
C ALA A 295 3.18 2.05 7.32
N ALA A 296 2.43 1.58 8.33
CA ALA A 296 1.01 1.31 8.19
C ALA A 296 0.22 2.59 7.89
N ALA A 297 0.45 3.67 8.65
CA ALA A 297 -0.21 4.96 8.44
C ALA A 297 0.07 5.54 7.03
N ILE A 298 1.31 5.45 6.55
CA ILE A 298 1.69 5.84 5.18
C ILE A 298 0.93 5.02 4.13
N THR A 299 0.74 3.72 4.37
CA THR A 299 0.07 2.82 3.42
C THR A 299 -1.45 3.04 3.39
N GLU A 300 -2.04 3.46 4.51
CA GLU A 300 -3.47 3.80 4.61
C GLU A 300 -3.80 5.12 3.90
N ASP A 301 -2.93 6.13 4.00
CA ASP A 301 -3.10 7.45 3.41
C ASP A 301 -2.47 7.55 2.02
N ASN A 302 -3.17 7.06 0.98
CA ASN A 302 -2.75 7.23 -0.41
C ASN A 302 -2.89 8.69 -0.92
N VAL A 303 -3.41 9.63 -0.11
CA VAL A 303 -3.66 11.01 -0.53
C VAL A 303 -2.41 11.87 -0.34
N ASN A 304 -1.73 11.68 0.78
CA ASN A 304 -0.51 12.40 1.13
C ASN A 304 0.75 11.61 0.74
N PRO A 305 1.83 12.29 0.37
CA PRO A 305 3.10 11.62 0.16
C PRO A 305 3.62 11.10 1.51
N PRO A 306 4.39 9.99 1.55
CA PRO A 306 4.68 9.12 0.42
C PRO A 306 3.52 8.19 0.05
N GLY A 307 3.28 8.00 -1.25
CA GLY A 307 2.20 7.13 -1.73
C GLY A 307 2.50 5.63 -1.59
N PHE A 308 3.76 5.26 -1.39
CA PHE A 308 4.22 3.88 -1.26
C PHE A 308 5.14 3.68 -0.07
N CYS A 309 5.10 2.49 0.53
CA CYS A 309 5.95 2.14 1.67
C CYS A 309 6.47 0.71 1.53
N ILE A 310 7.76 0.50 1.83
CA ILE A 310 8.41 -0.80 1.98
C ILE A 310 8.96 -0.89 3.39
N VAL A 311 8.85 -2.06 4.03
CA VAL A 311 9.50 -2.32 5.31
C VAL A 311 10.40 -3.55 5.19
N GLU A 312 11.68 -3.38 5.51
CA GLU A 312 12.68 -4.45 5.52
C GLU A 312 13.64 -4.32 6.70
N HIS A 313 14.23 -5.44 7.11
CA HIS A 313 15.35 -5.40 8.05
C HIS A 313 16.63 -4.93 7.35
N ALA A 314 17.47 -4.21 8.08
CA ALA A 314 18.72 -3.67 7.56
C ALA A 314 19.65 -4.74 6.98
N TYR A 315 19.66 -5.96 7.52
CA TYR A 315 20.52 -7.03 7.00
C TYR A 315 19.94 -7.78 5.77
N GLU A 316 18.65 -7.60 5.46
CA GLU A 316 17.96 -8.27 4.34
C GLU A 316 17.78 -7.36 3.11
N ILE A 317 17.91 -6.04 3.31
CA ILE A 317 17.66 -5.07 2.25
C ILE A 317 18.70 -5.17 1.14
N THR A 318 18.22 -5.27 -0.09
CA THR A 318 19.03 -5.32 -1.31
C THR A 318 18.24 -4.70 -2.47
N GLU A 319 18.96 -4.34 -3.54
CA GLU A 319 18.33 -3.81 -4.76
C GLU A 319 17.28 -4.79 -5.32
N SER A 320 17.66 -6.07 -5.45
CA SER A 320 16.76 -7.12 -5.91
C SER A 320 15.49 -7.16 -5.08
N ARG A 321 15.59 -7.19 -3.74
CA ARG A 321 14.42 -7.22 -2.83
C ARG A 321 13.45 -6.07 -3.07
N LEU A 322 13.94 -4.84 -3.21
CA LEU A 322 13.09 -3.68 -3.50
C LEU A 322 12.36 -3.83 -4.83
N ILE A 323 13.07 -4.31 -5.87
CA ILE A 323 12.48 -4.60 -7.17
C ILE A 323 11.40 -5.69 -7.06
N GLU A 324 11.63 -6.76 -6.29
CA GLU A 324 10.64 -7.83 -6.11
C GLU A 324 9.36 -7.30 -5.45
N LYS A 325 9.48 -6.42 -4.45
CA LYS A 325 8.33 -5.80 -3.76
C LYS A 325 7.51 -4.96 -4.72
N ILE A 326 8.17 -4.07 -5.47
CA ILE A 326 7.48 -3.20 -6.44
C ILE A 326 6.83 -4.03 -7.55
N ALA A 327 7.47 -5.11 -8.00
CA ALA A 327 6.88 -6.03 -8.97
C ALA A 327 5.64 -6.75 -8.40
N ALA A 328 5.70 -7.20 -7.15
CA ALA A 328 4.58 -7.85 -6.47
C ALA A 328 3.36 -6.93 -6.33
N TRP A 329 3.56 -5.64 -6.07
CA TRP A 329 2.49 -4.62 -6.03
C TRP A 329 1.74 -4.46 -7.35
N ARG A 330 2.33 -4.90 -8.46
CA ARG A 330 1.75 -4.87 -9.81
C ARG A 330 1.26 -6.25 -10.26
N ASN A 331 1.34 -7.26 -9.39
CA ASN A 331 1.14 -8.68 -9.73
C ASN A 331 2.07 -9.18 -10.85
N GLN A 332 3.28 -8.63 -10.93
CA GLN A 332 4.27 -9.02 -11.94
C GLN A 332 5.20 -10.10 -11.39
N ARG A 333 5.41 -11.18 -12.16
CA ARG A 333 6.51 -12.13 -11.91
C ARG A 333 7.81 -11.56 -12.46
N LEU A 334 8.87 -11.65 -11.67
CA LEU A 334 10.21 -11.27 -12.13
C LEU A 334 10.64 -12.25 -13.24
N THR A 335 10.98 -11.70 -14.40
CA THR A 335 11.67 -12.45 -15.47
C THR A 335 13.17 -12.21 -15.35
N GLU A 336 13.98 -13.18 -15.75
CA GLU A 336 15.45 -13.13 -15.64
C GLU A 336 16.09 -11.93 -16.37
N ASP A 337 15.39 -11.35 -17.35
CA ASP A 337 15.82 -10.16 -18.08
C ASP A 337 15.15 -8.85 -17.58
N GLY A 338 15.92 -8.02 -16.85
CA GLY A 338 15.92 -6.57 -17.11
C GLY A 338 15.07 -5.61 -16.25
N SER A 339 14.83 -5.88 -14.97
CA SER A 339 14.34 -4.84 -14.04
C SER A 339 15.50 -4.23 -13.25
N SER A 340 15.82 -2.96 -13.50
CA SER A 340 16.67 -2.14 -12.62
C SER A 340 15.82 -1.45 -11.55
N LEU A 341 16.45 -1.01 -10.46
CA LEU A 341 15.76 -0.19 -9.46
C LEU A 341 15.24 1.11 -10.07
N ASP A 342 16.03 1.79 -10.91
CA ASP A 342 15.61 3.03 -11.59
C ASP A 342 14.33 2.85 -12.38
N ARG A 343 14.23 1.75 -13.14
CA ARG A 343 13.03 1.44 -13.90
C ARG A 343 11.85 1.19 -12.97
N SER A 344 12.07 0.50 -11.85
CA SER A 344 11.01 0.20 -10.87
C SER A 344 10.50 1.47 -10.17
N LEU A 345 11.40 2.36 -9.78
CA LEU A 345 11.05 3.66 -9.19
C LEU A 345 10.34 4.56 -10.21
N ALA A 346 10.79 4.60 -11.47
CA ALA A 346 10.13 5.37 -12.53
C ALA A 346 8.66 4.94 -12.74
N ARG A 347 8.35 3.64 -12.55
CA ARG A 347 6.95 3.16 -12.59
C ARG A 347 6.11 3.73 -11.47
N LEU A 348 6.67 3.84 -10.26
CA LEU A 348 6.00 4.49 -9.14
C LEU A 348 5.79 5.98 -9.43
N SER A 349 6.77 6.66 -10.02
CA SER A 349 6.68 8.09 -10.34
C SER A 349 5.61 8.40 -11.39
N VAL A 350 5.38 7.50 -12.35
CA VAL A 350 4.29 7.63 -13.31
C VAL A 350 2.92 7.41 -12.64
N ALA A 351 2.81 6.44 -11.72
CA ALA A 351 1.55 6.16 -11.03
C ALA A 351 1.20 7.20 -9.95
N TYR A 352 2.22 7.76 -9.28
CA TYR A 352 2.09 8.73 -8.21
C TYR A 352 3.05 9.90 -8.43
N PRO A 353 2.58 11.03 -8.97
CA PRO A 353 3.44 12.13 -9.35
C PRO A 353 3.89 13.03 -8.19
N LYS A 354 3.34 12.89 -6.97
CA LYS A 354 3.76 13.71 -5.82
C LYS A 354 5.01 13.13 -5.16
N THR A 355 5.84 13.98 -4.57
CA THR A 355 7.05 13.60 -3.83
C THR A 355 6.96 13.92 -2.33
N PRO A 356 7.65 13.15 -1.47
CA PRO A 356 8.32 11.88 -1.77
C PRO A 356 7.33 10.80 -2.24
N ARG A 357 7.80 9.83 -3.04
CA ARG A 357 6.95 8.77 -3.63
C ARG A 357 6.98 7.50 -2.80
N LEU A 358 8.17 7.13 -2.35
CA LEU A 358 8.44 5.88 -1.64
C LEU A 358 9.10 6.16 -0.29
N ALA A 359 8.51 5.62 0.78
CA ALA A 359 9.20 5.42 2.05
C ALA A 359 9.83 4.03 2.08
N VAL A 360 11.15 3.96 2.31
CA VAL A 360 11.85 2.71 2.60
C VAL A 360 12.16 2.70 4.09
N CYS A 361 11.39 1.90 4.82
CA CYS A 361 11.52 1.72 6.25
C CYS A 361 12.50 0.59 6.54
N ILE A 362 13.61 0.90 7.19
CA ILE A 362 14.73 0.01 7.46
C ILE A 362 14.82 -0.23 8.96
N ASP A 363 14.48 -1.44 9.40
CA ASP A 363 14.52 -1.79 10.83
C ASP A 363 15.85 -2.45 11.21
N GLY A 364 16.47 -1.96 12.28
CA GLY A 364 17.61 -2.56 12.95
C GLY A 364 18.93 -2.32 12.24
N ALA A 365 19.27 -1.08 11.89
CA ALA A 365 20.57 -0.75 11.30
C ALA A 365 21.75 -1.08 12.23
N ASP A 366 21.54 -1.08 13.56
CA ASP A 366 22.50 -1.55 14.57
C ASP A 366 22.51 -3.09 14.73
N GLU A 367 21.51 -3.79 14.19
CA GLU A 367 21.30 -5.23 14.40
C GLU A 367 22.11 -6.06 13.39
N ARG A 368 23.25 -6.58 13.87
CA ARG A 368 24.20 -7.33 13.04
C ARG A 368 23.84 -8.81 12.85
N ASN A 369 22.69 -9.28 13.36
CA ASN A 369 22.19 -10.66 13.25
C ASN A 369 23.25 -11.76 13.54
N GLY A 370 24.07 -11.55 14.57
CA GLY A 370 25.17 -12.46 14.95
C GLY A 370 26.46 -12.31 14.13
N LEU A 371 26.54 -11.32 13.23
CA LEU A 371 27.73 -10.93 12.47
C LEU A 371 28.48 -9.78 13.16
N ASP A 372 29.72 -9.56 12.75
CA ASP A 372 30.54 -8.45 13.23
C ASP A 372 30.15 -7.09 12.62
N ALA A 373 29.45 -7.09 11.47
CA ALA A 373 28.94 -5.91 10.77
C ALA A 373 27.72 -6.29 9.91
N LEU A 374 26.98 -5.30 9.42
CA LEU A 374 25.97 -5.54 8.39
C LEU A 374 26.62 -6.20 7.16
N PRO A 375 25.89 -7.09 6.44
CA PRO A 375 26.34 -7.62 5.17
C PRO A 375 26.73 -6.49 4.20
N ALA A 376 27.88 -6.61 3.53
CA ALA A 376 28.42 -5.54 2.70
C ALA A 376 27.46 -5.11 1.57
N ASN A 377 26.72 -6.07 0.99
CA ASN A 377 25.69 -5.79 -0.01
C ASN A 377 24.55 -4.93 0.55
N ALA A 378 24.11 -5.20 1.79
CA ALA A 378 23.05 -4.43 2.43
C ALA A 378 23.54 -3.03 2.82
N SER A 379 24.70 -2.94 3.48
CA SER A 379 25.31 -1.66 3.87
C SER A 379 25.56 -0.74 2.66
N ASN A 380 26.20 -1.26 1.60
CA ASN A 380 26.45 -0.51 0.37
C ASN A 380 25.14 -0.05 -0.29
N PHE A 381 24.09 -0.88 -0.25
CA PHE A 381 22.82 -0.54 -0.85
C PHE A 381 22.06 0.54 -0.05
N ILE A 382 22.05 0.45 1.28
CA ILE A 382 21.50 1.50 2.16
C ILE A 382 22.23 2.82 1.90
N GLN A 383 23.56 2.79 1.81
CA GLN A 383 24.37 3.97 1.51
C GLN A 383 24.04 4.54 0.13
N ALA A 384 23.90 3.70 -0.90
CA ALA A 384 23.54 4.14 -2.24
C ALA A 384 22.15 4.79 -2.29
N LEU A 385 21.15 4.20 -1.62
CA LEU A 385 19.80 4.78 -1.51
C LEU A 385 19.81 6.13 -0.78
N ALA A 386 20.56 6.24 0.31
CA ALA A 386 20.67 7.46 1.08
C ALA A 386 21.35 8.57 0.27
N LEU A 387 22.47 8.28 -0.40
CA LEU A 387 23.16 9.22 -1.28
C LEU A 387 22.26 9.69 -2.43
N ARG A 388 21.50 8.77 -3.03
CA ARG A 388 20.51 9.11 -4.06
C ARG A 388 19.48 10.11 -3.53
N SER A 389 18.84 9.79 -2.40
CA SER A 389 17.78 10.61 -1.81
C SER A 389 18.29 12.01 -1.41
N LEU A 390 19.53 12.09 -0.92
CA LEU A 390 20.20 13.36 -0.62
C LEU A 390 20.51 14.18 -1.85
N ASN A 391 21.05 13.57 -2.91
CA ASN A 391 21.35 14.27 -4.16
C ASN A 391 20.07 14.80 -4.81
N GLU A 392 19.02 14.00 -4.86
CA GLU A 392 17.69 14.42 -5.35
C GLU A 392 17.13 15.59 -4.51
N ARG A 393 17.29 15.57 -3.19
CA ARG A 393 16.88 16.68 -2.31
C ARG A 393 17.59 17.99 -2.66
N LEU A 394 18.87 17.95 -3.02
CA LEU A 394 19.63 19.14 -3.44
C LEU A 394 19.10 19.72 -4.76
N ASP A 395 18.57 18.87 -5.64
CA ASP A 395 17.91 19.28 -6.89
C ASP A 395 16.48 19.81 -6.68
N GLY A 396 15.97 19.74 -5.44
CA GLY A 396 14.68 20.30 -5.03
C GLY A 396 13.50 19.32 -5.09
N ASP A 397 13.72 18.09 -5.52
CA ASP A 397 12.69 17.05 -5.63
C ASP A 397 13.29 15.67 -5.34
N TRP A 398 12.79 14.94 -4.34
CA TRP A 398 13.31 13.62 -3.96
C TRP A 398 12.24 12.55 -3.98
N ASP A 399 12.58 11.38 -4.52
CA ASP A 399 11.61 10.31 -4.76
C ASP A 399 11.49 9.39 -3.56
N THR A 400 12.59 9.20 -2.84
CA THR A 400 12.68 8.19 -1.80
C THR A 400 13.04 8.84 -0.48
N THR A 401 12.32 8.47 0.58
CA THR A 401 12.67 8.79 1.96
C THR A 401 13.07 7.51 2.70
N LEU A 402 14.16 7.57 3.44
CA LEU A 402 14.60 6.49 4.31
C LEU A 402 14.12 6.74 5.74
N LEU A 403 13.33 5.82 6.30
CA LEU A 403 12.99 5.80 7.72
C LEU A 403 13.77 4.66 8.39
N VAL A 404 14.75 4.97 9.23
CA VAL A 404 15.71 3.98 9.72
C VAL A 404 15.67 3.89 11.24
N THR A 405 15.62 2.68 11.80
CA THR A 405 15.82 2.48 13.24
C THR A 405 17.28 2.12 13.53
N CYS A 406 17.86 2.76 14.53
CA CYS A 406 19.19 2.45 15.05
C CYS A 406 19.24 2.74 16.56
N ARG A 407 20.32 2.37 17.26
CA ARG A 407 20.40 2.62 18.71
C ARG A 407 20.87 4.03 19.00
N GLU A 408 21.93 4.44 18.31
CA GLU A 408 22.56 5.74 18.43
C GLU A 408 22.70 6.36 17.02
N ASN A 409 22.86 7.68 16.95
CA ASN A 409 23.12 8.34 15.67
C ASN A 409 24.43 7.84 15.04
N ASP A 410 25.43 7.54 15.86
CA ASP A 410 26.73 7.02 15.43
C ASP A 410 26.59 5.70 14.63
N ASP A 411 25.59 4.85 14.92
CA ASP A 411 25.34 3.62 14.16
C ASP A 411 24.96 3.92 12.70
N TRP A 412 24.22 5.01 12.46
CA TRP A 412 23.91 5.48 11.11
C TRP A 412 25.15 6.05 10.43
N GLU A 413 25.95 6.78 11.19
CA GLU A 413 27.15 7.43 10.68
C GLU A 413 28.24 6.43 10.29
N ASP A 414 28.35 5.30 11.01
CA ASP A 414 29.18 4.15 10.68
C ASP A 414 28.82 3.54 9.31
N ILE A 415 27.54 3.58 8.93
CA ILE A 415 27.06 3.10 7.63
C ILE A 415 27.29 4.15 6.52
N PHE A 416 27.02 5.42 6.83
CA PHE A 416 26.90 6.47 5.81
C PHE A 416 28.16 7.33 5.61
N ASN A 417 29.09 7.32 6.56
CA ASN A 417 30.36 8.06 6.52
C ASN A 417 30.17 9.58 6.37
N HIS A 418 29.50 10.19 7.37
CA HIS A 418 29.28 11.61 7.79
C HIS A 418 29.28 12.81 6.82
N LYS A 419 29.87 12.78 5.62
CA LYS A 419 30.24 14.02 4.91
C LYS A 419 29.07 14.82 4.29
N HIS A 420 27.86 14.27 4.26
CA HIS A 420 26.75 14.82 3.46
C HIS A 420 25.40 14.91 4.18
N CYS A 421 25.32 14.58 5.47
CA CYS A 421 24.04 14.47 6.19
C CYS A 421 23.98 15.47 7.36
N THR A 422 23.23 16.56 7.18
CA THR A 422 23.02 17.64 8.17
C THR A 422 21.63 17.56 8.80
N GLU A 423 21.58 17.59 10.14
CA GLU A 423 20.33 17.63 10.92
C GLU A 423 19.50 18.87 10.56
N GLY A 424 18.18 18.69 10.40
CA GLY A 424 17.23 19.77 10.12
C GLY A 424 17.18 20.24 8.66
N GLU A 425 18.14 19.86 7.82
CA GLU A 425 18.12 20.16 6.38
C GLU A 425 17.89 18.89 5.55
N THR A 426 18.62 17.82 5.87
CA THR A 426 18.64 16.58 5.11
C THR A 426 18.34 15.34 5.95
N LYS A 427 18.32 15.49 7.27
CA LYS A 427 18.04 14.43 8.24
C LYS A 427 17.16 14.96 9.36
N HIS A 428 16.28 14.11 9.87
CA HIS A 428 15.58 14.37 11.12
C HIS A 428 15.67 13.16 12.05
N THR A 429 16.14 13.36 13.28
CA THR A 429 16.24 12.29 14.28
C THR A 429 15.18 12.43 15.36
N PHE A 430 14.43 11.35 15.59
CA PHE A 430 13.60 11.15 16.78
C PHE A 430 14.33 10.29 17.79
N ASP A 431 14.48 10.78 19.03
CA ASP A 431 14.93 9.94 20.13
C ASP A 431 13.72 9.30 20.81
N ILE A 432 13.53 8.00 20.59
CA ILE A 432 12.40 7.26 21.15
C ILE A 432 12.74 6.88 22.59
N GLU A 433 12.06 7.56 23.52
CA GLU A 433 12.22 7.37 24.95
C GLU A 433 11.10 6.49 25.56
N THR A 434 11.03 6.45 26.89
CA THR A 434 9.85 5.92 27.58
C THR A 434 8.65 6.84 27.37
N PHE A 435 7.46 6.27 27.40
CA PHE A 435 6.23 7.03 27.22
C PHE A 435 6.11 8.18 28.23
N THR A 436 5.66 9.34 27.77
CA THR A 436 5.26 10.44 28.63
C THR A 436 3.92 10.12 29.32
N PRO A 437 3.55 10.82 30.42
CA PRO A 437 2.23 10.65 31.01
C PRO A 437 1.07 10.89 30.03
N MET A 438 1.25 11.80 29.08
CA MET A 438 0.25 12.11 28.04
C MET A 438 0.11 10.95 27.04
N GLU A 439 1.23 10.43 26.57
CA GLU A 439 1.26 9.24 25.70
C GLU A 439 0.67 8.01 26.38
N MET A 440 0.96 7.82 27.68
CA MET A 440 0.36 6.75 28.47
C MET A 440 -1.17 6.89 28.59
N ALA A 441 -1.69 8.12 28.68
CA ALA A 441 -3.14 8.36 28.68
C ALA A 441 -3.76 8.04 27.30
N GLU A 442 -3.10 8.40 26.19
CA GLU A 442 -3.53 8.00 24.84
C GLU A 442 -3.58 6.48 24.68
N LEU A 443 -2.54 5.78 25.17
CA LEU A 443 -2.46 4.33 25.12
C LEU A 443 -3.53 3.67 26.00
N ALA A 444 -3.78 4.20 27.20
CA ALA A 444 -4.83 3.70 28.09
C ALA A 444 -6.22 3.77 27.42
N ALA A 445 -6.49 4.81 26.63
CA ALA A 445 -7.74 4.96 25.89
C ALA A 445 -7.98 3.83 24.86
N THR A 446 -6.92 3.13 24.43
CA THR A 446 -7.03 1.98 23.52
C THR A 446 -7.39 0.67 24.24
N ILE A 447 -7.25 0.60 25.57
CA ILE A 447 -7.60 -0.60 26.35
C ILE A 447 -9.11 -0.80 26.34
N ILE A 448 -9.56 -1.97 25.88
CA ILE A 448 -10.99 -2.29 25.74
C ILE A 448 -11.70 -2.36 27.11
N ASP A 449 -11.04 -2.91 28.14
CA ASP A 449 -11.64 -3.05 29.47
C ASP A 449 -11.69 -1.71 30.23
N PRO A 450 -12.90 -1.19 30.57
CA PRO A 450 -13.03 0.10 31.25
C PRO A 450 -12.38 0.11 32.63
N GLY A 451 -12.34 -1.02 33.34
CA GLY A 451 -11.77 -1.09 34.69
C GLY A 451 -10.26 -0.96 34.71
N VAL A 452 -9.56 -1.64 33.79
CA VAL A 452 -8.10 -1.49 33.60
C VAL A 452 -7.76 -0.06 33.16
N ARG A 453 -8.53 0.48 32.21
CA ARG A 453 -8.36 1.86 31.74
C ARG A 453 -8.48 2.87 32.88
N GLU A 454 -9.55 2.79 33.67
CA GLU A 454 -9.81 3.71 34.77
C GLU A 454 -8.71 3.66 35.84
N LEU A 455 -8.16 2.48 36.14
CA LEU A 455 -7.04 2.32 37.08
C LEU A 455 -5.79 3.10 36.64
N ILE A 456 -5.49 3.09 35.34
CA ILE A 456 -4.35 3.78 34.74
C ILE A 456 -4.61 5.30 34.70
N GLU A 457 -5.76 5.71 34.16
CA GLU A 457 -6.13 7.12 34.01
C GLU A 457 -6.20 7.85 35.35
N ASN A 458 -6.85 7.26 36.37
CA ASN A 458 -6.93 7.83 37.71
C ASN A 458 -5.53 8.04 38.31
N ARG A 459 -4.59 7.11 38.06
CA ARG A 459 -3.23 7.23 38.58
C ARG A 459 -2.42 8.29 37.86
N ILE A 460 -2.53 8.38 36.53
CA ILE A 460 -1.88 9.43 35.73
C ILE A 460 -2.36 10.82 36.18
N GLN A 461 -3.67 11.01 36.37
CA GLN A 461 -4.24 12.27 36.84
C GLN A 461 -3.72 12.68 38.23
N PHE A 462 -3.56 11.71 39.14
CA PHE A 462 -2.98 11.94 40.46
C PHE A 462 -1.51 12.37 40.37
N ASP A 463 -0.71 11.73 39.50
CA ASP A 463 0.73 12.02 39.35
C ASP A 463 1.00 13.38 38.65
N VAL A 464 0.08 13.88 37.82
CA VAL A 464 0.21 15.17 37.09
C VAL A 464 -0.26 16.38 37.92
N GLY A 465 -0.78 16.17 39.13
CA GLY A 465 -1.10 17.25 40.09
C GLY A 465 -2.50 17.85 39.95
N GLY A 466 -3.48 17.08 39.44
CA GLY A 466 -4.88 17.47 39.47
C GLY A 466 -5.36 17.68 40.92
N GLU A 467 -6.05 18.80 41.17
CA GLU A 467 -6.57 19.17 42.49
C GLU A 467 -7.20 17.97 43.20
N SER A 468 -6.71 17.74 44.42
CA SER A 468 -7.21 16.72 45.35
C SER A 468 -8.68 17.03 45.69
N SER A 469 -9.58 16.57 44.83
CA SER A 469 -10.98 16.43 45.19
C SER A 469 -11.04 15.42 46.34
N VAL A 470 -11.60 15.85 47.46
CA VAL A 470 -11.84 15.07 48.70
C VAL A 470 -12.63 13.76 48.44
N LEU A 471 -13.09 13.52 47.20
CA LEU A 471 -13.71 12.29 46.73
C LEU A 471 -12.73 11.24 46.16
N ALA A 472 -11.44 11.55 46.02
CA ALA A 472 -10.44 10.67 45.40
C ALA A 472 -9.89 9.57 46.34
N GLU A 473 -9.99 9.74 47.66
CA GLU A 473 -9.39 8.81 48.65
C GLU A 473 -10.01 7.40 48.66
N ASN A 474 -11.19 7.21 48.04
CA ASN A 474 -11.88 5.91 47.98
C ASN A 474 -11.82 5.21 46.61
N ARG A 475 -11.09 5.74 45.63
CA ARG A 475 -10.93 5.06 44.32
C ARG A 475 -9.70 4.17 44.35
N ILE A 476 -9.88 2.89 44.01
CA ILE A 476 -8.75 1.98 43.76
C ILE A 476 -7.96 2.58 42.59
N SER A 477 -6.68 2.89 42.81
CA SER A 477 -5.77 3.39 41.79
C SER A 477 -4.68 2.36 41.50
N ALA A 478 -4.09 2.40 40.31
CA ALA A 478 -2.92 1.57 40.02
C ALA A 478 -1.75 1.86 41.00
N ASN A 479 -1.02 0.81 41.36
CA ASN A 479 0.24 0.86 42.08
C ASN A 479 1.25 1.68 41.26
N SER A 480 1.82 2.72 41.89
CA SER A 480 2.71 3.68 41.23
C SER A 480 3.96 3.04 40.65
N THR A 481 4.53 2.06 41.35
CA THR A 481 5.77 1.40 40.93
C THR A 481 5.52 0.53 39.72
N HIS A 482 4.41 -0.22 39.72
CA HIS A 482 4.03 -1.08 38.60
C HIS A 482 3.61 -0.26 37.38
N LEU A 483 2.87 0.82 37.57
CA LEU A 483 2.52 1.71 36.47
C LEU A 483 3.76 2.34 35.84
N LYS A 484 4.74 2.79 36.62
CA LYS A 484 6.03 3.32 36.10
C LYS A 484 6.78 2.31 35.23
N LEU A 485 6.64 1.01 35.46
CA LEU A 485 7.22 0.00 34.57
C LEU A 485 6.56 0.04 33.18
N LEU A 486 5.26 0.27 33.12
CA LEU A 486 4.48 0.30 31.87
C LEU A 486 4.79 1.50 30.97
N TYR A 487 5.48 2.52 31.49
CA TYR A 487 5.99 3.62 30.67
C TYR A 487 7.04 3.12 29.66
N ARG A 488 7.57 1.90 29.84
CA ARG A 488 8.44 1.28 28.85
C ARG A 488 7.62 0.54 27.79
N PRO A 489 7.80 0.87 26.50
CA PRO A 489 7.02 0.27 25.41
C PRO A 489 7.05 -1.25 25.36
N VAL A 490 8.21 -1.88 25.62
CA VAL A 490 8.30 -3.34 25.68
C VAL A 490 7.44 -3.94 26.81
N LEU A 491 7.38 -3.29 27.97
CA LEU A 491 6.61 -3.77 29.12
C LEU A 491 5.11 -3.47 28.95
N TRP A 492 4.77 -2.34 28.33
CA TRP A 492 3.41 -2.06 27.89
C TRP A 492 2.88 -3.17 26.97
N GLY A 493 3.65 -3.53 25.93
CA GLY A 493 3.27 -4.59 25.00
C GLY A 493 3.05 -5.95 25.68
N ILE A 494 3.86 -6.26 26.70
CA ILE A 494 3.69 -7.51 27.46
C ILE A 494 2.46 -7.44 28.35
N PHE A 495 2.23 -6.30 29.00
CA PHE A 495 1.07 -6.05 29.82
C PHE A 495 -0.24 -6.22 29.04
N THR A 496 -0.32 -5.67 27.82
CA THR A 496 -1.51 -5.78 26.96
C THR A 496 -1.77 -7.20 26.48
N GLU A 497 -0.76 -8.07 26.44
CA GLU A 497 -0.90 -9.50 26.13
C GLU A 497 -1.41 -10.33 27.32
N LEU A 498 -1.42 -9.78 28.54
CA LEU A 498 -1.91 -10.50 29.72
C LEU A 498 -3.44 -10.64 29.68
N PRO A 499 -4.01 -11.75 30.18
CA PRO A 499 -5.43 -11.84 30.47
C PRO A 499 -5.90 -10.70 31.39
N LEU A 500 -7.14 -10.22 31.21
CA LEU A 500 -7.69 -9.05 31.94
C LEU A 500 -7.53 -9.15 33.47
N GLU A 501 -7.79 -10.32 34.05
CA GLU A 501 -7.62 -10.55 35.49
C GLU A 501 -6.18 -10.32 35.96
N LYS A 502 -5.21 -10.73 35.14
CA LYS A 502 -3.77 -10.58 35.40
C LYS A 502 -3.31 -9.15 35.17
N GLN A 503 -3.90 -8.44 34.21
CA GLN A 503 -3.67 -6.99 34.03
C GLN A 503 -4.09 -6.23 35.28
N ARG A 504 -5.31 -6.48 35.80
CA ARG A 504 -5.80 -5.86 37.04
C ARG A 504 -4.91 -6.21 38.23
N LEU A 505 -4.58 -7.50 38.41
CA LEU A 505 -3.68 -7.95 39.47
C LEU A 505 -2.32 -7.24 39.43
N PHE A 506 -1.74 -7.07 38.25
CA PHE A 506 -0.50 -6.33 38.07
C PHE A 506 -0.67 -4.85 38.44
N LEU A 507 -1.69 -4.17 37.91
CA LEU A 507 -1.93 -2.77 38.22
C LEU A 507 -2.19 -2.54 39.70
N THR A 508 -2.84 -3.45 40.43
CA THR A 508 -3.09 -3.29 41.87
C THR A 508 -1.91 -3.71 42.74
N GLY A 509 -0.80 -4.18 42.17
CA GLY A 509 0.36 -4.64 42.93
C GLY A 509 0.15 -5.97 43.64
N GLY A 510 -0.69 -6.85 43.09
CA GLY A 510 -0.99 -8.15 43.68
C GLY A 510 0.22 -9.08 43.75
N GLU A 511 0.20 -10.00 44.71
CA GLU A 511 1.25 -10.99 44.92
C GLU A 511 1.48 -11.85 43.65
N GLY A 512 2.75 -12.13 43.34
CA GLY A 512 3.14 -12.91 42.16
C GLY A 512 2.99 -12.19 40.80
N SER A 513 2.48 -10.95 40.76
CA SER A 513 2.28 -10.22 39.49
C SER A 513 3.58 -9.88 38.75
N LEU A 514 4.66 -9.55 39.45
CA LEU A 514 5.99 -9.32 38.85
C LEU A 514 6.62 -10.62 38.33
N GLN A 515 6.41 -11.74 39.03
CA GLN A 515 6.84 -13.06 38.57
C GLN A 515 6.14 -13.41 37.25
N LEU A 516 4.83 -13.14 37.16
CA LEU A 516 4.06 -13.34 35.94
C LEU A 516 4.55 -12.45 34.79
N MET A 517 4.79 -11.16 35.05
CA MET A 517 5.38 -10.24 34.06
C MET A 517 6.75 -10.76 33.57
N SER A 518 7.57 -11.30 34.47
CA SER A 518 8.87 -11.92 34.16
C SER A 518 8.77 -13.12 33.25
N GLU A 519 7.82 -14.03 33.52
CA GLU A 519 7.61 -15.19 32.66
C GLU A 519 7.21 -14.78 31.24
N HIS A 520 6.31 -13.81 31.11
CA HIS A 520 5.91 -13.28 29.81
C HIS A 520 7.05 -12.52 29.11
N TYR A 521 7.83 -11.73 29.84
CA TYR A 521 8.99 -11.03 29.28
C TYR A 521 10.06 -12.01 28.78
N PHE A 522 10.39 -13.04 29.57
CA PHE A 522 11.30 -14.10 29.18
C PHE A 522 10.80 -14.83 27.92
N ASN A 523 9.51 -15.14 27.84
CA ASN A 523 8.94 -15.77 26.65
C ASN A 523 9.07 -14.90 25.40
N ARG A 524 8.85 -13.58 25.53
CA ARG A 524 9.04 -12.62 24.44
C ARG A 524 10.49 -12.56 24.00
N PHE A 525 11.43 -12.45 24.95
CA PHE A 525 12.87 -12.46 24.68
C PHE A 525 13.33 -13.74 23.98
N ARG A 526 12.86 -14.91 24.45
CA ARG A 526 13.17 -16.21 23.83
C ARG A 526 12.77 -16.26 22.36
N LEU A 527 11.62 -15.70 22.01
CA LEU A 527 11.15 -15.71 20.63
C LEU A 527 12.00 -14.85 19.72
N LYS A 528 12.48 -13.69 20.21
CA LYS A 528 13.45 -12.88 19.48
C LYS A 528 14.76 -13.64 19.28
N CYS A 529 15.28 -14.26 20.34
CA CYS A 529 16.48 -15.09 20.26
C CYS A 529 16.34 -16.20 19.20
N ASN A 530 15.24 -16.95 19.21
CA ASN A 530 15.02 -18.06 18.27
C ASN A 530 14.86 -17.61 16.81
N ARG A 531 14.53 -16.34 16.56
CA ARG A 531 14.40 -15.78 15.22
C ARG A 531 15.75 -15.27 14.67
N ARG A 532 16.58 -14.69 15.54
CA ARG A 532 17.78 -13.93 15.15
C ARG A 532 19.10 -14.63 15.46
N ILE A 533 19.09 -15.64 16.33
CA ILE A 533 20.28 -16.43 16.63
C ILE A 533 20.22 -17.72 15.81
N PRO A 534 21.20 -17.99 14.92
CA PRO A 534 21.19 -19.18 14.06
C PRO A 534 21.10 -20.51 14.80
N ALA A 535 21.55 -20.54 16.07
CA ALA A 535 21.41 -21.70 16.94
C ALA A 535 20.01 -21.74 17.56
N THR A 536 19.28 -22.83 17.35
CA THR A 536 18.01 -23.06 18.04
C THR A 536 18.27 -23.25 19.54
N LEU A 537 18.01 -22.22 20.33
CA LEU A 537 18.09 -22.29 21.78
C LEU A 537 16.78 -22.84 22.34
N ARG A 538 16.81 -24.03 22.94
CA ARG A 538 15.62 -24.54 23.63
C ARG A 538 15.32 -23.60 24.80
N ARG A 539 14.05 -23.55 25.20
CA ARG A 539 13.59 -22.71 26.34
C ARG A 539 14.45 -22.93 27.57
N TYR A 540 14.76 -24.20 27.83
CA TYR A 540 15.54 -24.64 28.96
C TYR A 540 16.98 -24.12 28.92
N ASP A 541 17.66 -24.33 27.80
CA ASP A 541 19.05 -23.90 27.62
C ASP A 541 19.19 -22.38 27.77
N LEU A 542 18.27 -21.60 27.17
CA LEU A 542 18.26 -20.14 27.32
C LEU A 542 18.03 -19.71 28.78
N LEU A 543 17.13 -20.37 29.49
CA LEU A 543 16.86 -20.06 30.90
C LEU A 543 18.10 -20.31 31.76
N ILE A 544 18.76 -21.46 31.60
CA ILE A 544 20.00 -21.78 32.33
C ILE A 544 21.06 -20.71 32.10
N ILE A 545 21.27 -20.32 30.84
CA ILE A 545 22.29 -19.31 30.51
C ILE A 545 21.98 -17.98 31.22
N LEU A 546 20.72 -17.53 31.20
CA LEU A 546 20.32 -16.29 31.87
C LEU A 546 20.41 -16.39 33.39
N VAL A 547 20.03 -17.54 33.99
CA VAL A 547 20.17 -17.80 35.42
C VAL A 547 21.65 -17.79 35.83
N SER A 548 22.51 -18.42 35.03
CA SER A 548 23.96 -18.44 35.26
C SER A 548 24.55 -17.02 35.19
N ALA A 549 24.16 -16.22 34.19
CA ALA A 549 24.55 -14.82 34.09
C ALA A 549 23.99 -13.93 35.22
N ALA A 550 22.80 -14.24 35.73
CA ALA A 550 22.18 -13.55 36.86
C ALA A 550 22.87 -13.86 38.19
N ARG A 551 23.34 -15.11 38.37
CA ARG A 551 24.02 -15.60 39.59
C ARG A 551 25.51 -15.32 39.63
N SER A 552 26.16 -15.18 38.47
CA SER A 552 27.59 -14.86 38.37
C SER A 552 27.96 -13.55 39.06
N SER A 553 26.98 -12.69 39.33
CA SER A 553 27.12 -11.44 40.05
C SER A 553 26.14 -11.43 41.22
N GLN A 554 26.65 -11.67 42.44
CA GLN A 554 25.93 -11.45 43.70
C GLN A 554 25.71 -9.97 44.02
N GLU A 555 26.08 -9.08 43.10
CA GLU A 555 25.99 -7.64 43.27
C GLU A 555 24.55 -7.14 43.05
N PRO A 556 24.16 -6.04 43.71
CA PRO A 556 22.83 -5.48 43.57
C PRO A 556 22.50 -5.09 42.10
N PRO A 557 21.20 -4.94 41.79
CA PRO A 557 20.75 -4.44 40.50
C PRO A 557 21.47 -3.14 40.09
N LEU A 558 21.61 -2.90 38.79
CA LEU A 558 22.26 -1.71 38.20
C LEU A 558 23.77 -1.57 38.45
N THR A 559 24.42 -2.54 39.08
CA THR A 559 25.89 -2.59 39.22
C THR A 559 26.56 -3.01 37.90
N PRO A 560 27.61 -2.31 37.43
CA PRO A 560 28.32 -2.65 36.19
C PRO A 560 28.99 -4.02 36.26
N ARG A 561 28.68 -4.88 35.29
CA ARG A 561 29.21 -6.23 35.15
C ARG A 561 30.12 -6.30 33.94
N LYS A 562 31.28 -6.91 34.13
CA LYS A 562 32.23 -7.19 33.04
C LYS A 562 31.66 -8.19 32.04
N TYR A 563 31.77 -7.87 30.76
CA TYR A 563 31.30 -8.71 29.64
C TYR A 563 31.86 -10.14 29.67
N ARG A 564 33.18 -10.30 29.83
CA ARG A 564 33.80 -11.62 29.84
C ARG A 564 33.40 -12.43 31.06
N ASP A 565 33.59 -11.85 32.25
CA ASP A 565 33.50 -12.59 33.51
C ASP A 565 32.05 -12.93 33.91
N HIS A 566 31.09 -12.05 33.57
CA HIS A 566 29.70 -12.19 34.05
C HIS A 566 28.69 -12.60 32.97
N TRP A 567 29.08 -12.59 31.69
CA TRP A 567 28.21 -13.04 30.59
C TRP A 567 28.81 -14.19 29.80
N ILE A 568 30.00 -13.99 29.22
CA ILE A 568 30.60 -14.99 28.34
C ILE A 568 30.95 -16.27 29.10
N THR A 569 31.73 -16.16 30.19
CA THR A 569 32.12 -17.33 30.98
C THR A 569 30.90 -18.10 31.52
N PRO A 570 29.91 -17.47 32.18
CA PRO A 570 28.71 -18.17 32.66
C PRO A 570 27.89 -18.82 31.54
N ALA A 571 27.77 -18.18 30.39
CA ALA A 571 27.06 -18.74 29.24
C ALA A 571 27.80 -19.95 28.66
N THR A 572 29.12 -19.88 28.51
CA THR A 572 29.91 -21.01 27.99
C THR A 572 29.97 -22.18 28.97
N ASP A 573 30.05 -21.90 30.26
CA ASP A 573 30.01 -22.93 31.33
C ASP A 573 28.65 -23.63 31.38
N SER A 574 27.60 -22.96 30.91
CA SER A 574 26.25 -23.54 30.72
C SER A 574 26.10 -24.36 29.43
N GLY A 575 27.19 -24.63 28.71
CA GLY A 575 27.21 -25.43 27.48
C GLY A 575 26.93 -24.65 26.19
N CYS A 576 26.88 -23.32 26.24
CA CYS A 576 26.71 -22.46 25.06
C CYS A 576 28.03 -22.29 24.30
N SER A 577 27.99 -22.24 22.96
CA SER A 577 29.19 -21.88 22.18
C SER A 577 29.53 -20.40 22.40
N LEU A 578 30.82 -20.02 22.25
CA LEU A 578 31.23 -18.63 22.34
C LEU A 578 30.46 -17.73 21.37
N GLN A 579 30.27 -18.19 20.12
CA GLN A 579 29.55 -17.44 19.10
C GLN A 579 28.09 -17.19 19.51
N THR A 580 27.41 -18.22 20.03
CA THR A 580 26.03 -18.09 20.50
C THR A 580 25.93 -17.21 21.75
N ALA A 581 26.90 -17.27 22.67
CA ALA A 581 26.96 -16.39 23.84
C ALA A 581 27.13 -14.91 23.47
N VAL A 582 27.97 -14.61 22.48
CA VAL A 582 28.15 -13.26 21.90
C VAL A 582 26.85 -12.79 21.24
N ALA A 583 26.23 -13.62 20.40
CA ALA A 583 24.97 -13.28 19.75
C ALA A 583 23.85 -13.02 20.76
N LEU A 584 23.77 -13.84 21.81
CA LEU A 584 22.79 -13.68 22.89
C LEU A 584 23.01 -12.40 23.69
N PHE A 585 24.26 -11.99 23.92
CA PHE A 585 24.57 -10.71 24.55
C PHE A 585 24.01 -9.53 23.74
N ASN A 586 24.29 -9.53 22.43
CA ASN A 586 23.85 -8.47 21.53
C ASN A 586 22.31 -8.42 21.46
N GLU A 587 21.65 -9.58 21.42
CA GLU A 587 20.18 -9.66 21.45
C GLU A 587 19.62 -9.19 22.79
N ALA A 588 20.27 -9.52 23.92
CA ALA A 588 19.87 -9.00 25.23
C ALA A 588 19.96 -7.47 25.30
N CYS A 589 20.98 -6.86 24.69
CA CYS A 589 21.06 -5.42 24.54
C CYS A 589 19.93 -4.86 23.64
N SER A 590 19.65 -5.49 22.49
CA SER A 590 18.58 -5.02 21.57
C SER A 590 17.19 -5.12 22.20
N ALA A 591 16.91 -6.22 22.89
CA ALA A 591 15.64 -6.44 23.58
C ALA A 591 15.44 -5.55 24.82
N GLY A 592 16.46 -4.77 25.20
CA GLY A 592 16.44 -3.93 26.40
C GLY A 592 16.50 -4.73 27.70
N LEU A 593 16.95 -5.99 27.65
CA LEU A 593 17.11 -6.85 28.83
C LEU A 593 18.29 -6.36 29.69
N ILE A 594 19.36 -5.99 29.01
CA ILE A 594 20.57 -5.43 29.59
C ILE A 594 20.92 -4.12 28.87
N ARG A 595 21.67 -3.27 29.56
CA ARG A 595 22.23 -2.05 28.99
C ARG A 595 23.75 -2.10 29.02
N GLN A 596 24.35 -2.01 27.84
CA GLN A 596 25.80 -1.90 27.69
C GLN A 596 26.26 -0.45 27.91
N ARG A 597 27.39 -0.26 28.59
CA ARG A 597 28.12 0.99 28.70
C ARG A 597 29.07 1.09 27.51
N SER A 598 28.99 2.21 26.80
CA SER A 598 29.58 2.43 25.47
C SER A 598 31.11 2.20 25.40
N VAL A 599 31.86 2.47 26.47
CA VAL A 599 33.34 2.44 26.41
C VAL A 599 33.97 1.11 26.84
N SER A 600 33.41 0.40 27.83
CA SER A 600 34.07 -0.76 28.46
C SER A 600 33.47 -2.12 28.09
N ARG A 601 32.39 -2.16 27.28
CA ARG A 601 31.49 -3.33 27.14
C ARG A 601 30.92 -3.83 28.48
N ASP A 602 31.11 -3.11 29.58
CA ASP A 602 30.43 -3.43 30.83
C ASP A 602 28.93 -3.27 30.63
N TRP A 603 28.14 -4.05 31.34
CA TRP A 603 26.70 -4.07 31.17
C TRP A 603 26.00 -4.07 32.51
N ILE A 604 24.72 -3.69 32.51
CA ILE A 604 23.86 -3.76 33.69
C ILE A 604 22.53 -4.42 33.31
N TRP A 605 21.91 -5.10 34.27
CA TRP A 605 20.51 -5.50 34.14
C TRP A 605 19.63 -4.26 34.10
N GLU A 606 18.74 -4.18 33.11
CA GLU A 606 17.84 -3.04 32.98
C GLU A 606 16.67 -3.13 33.97
N TYR A 607 16.28 -4.36 34.34
CA TYR A 607 15.11 -4.64 35.17
C TYR A 607 15.50 -5.38 36.45
N PRO A 608 15.57 -4.69 37.60
CA PRO A 608 15.85 -5.31 38.90
C PRO A 608 14.94 -6.50 39.23
N TRP A 609 13.63 -6.33 39.02
CA TRP A 609 12.62 -7.38 39.28
C TRP A 609 12.82 -8.63 38.41
N PHE A 610 13.36 -8.48 37.20
CA PHE A 610 13.66 -9.62 36.32
C PHE A 610 14.93 -10.35 36.76
N LEU A 611 15.92 -9.61 37.25
CA LEU A 611 17.13 -10.17 37.86
C LEU A 611 16.76 -11.02 39.09
N GLU A 612 15.94 -10.47 40.00
CA GLU A 612 15.43 -11.19 41.18
C GLU A 612 14.72 -12.48 40.77
N TYR A 613 13.80 -12.38 39.81
CA TYR A 613 13.12 -13.54 39.23
C TYR A 613 14.07 -14.63 38.70
N LEU A 614 15.18 -14.27 38.06
CA LEU A 614 16.17 -15.24 37.58
C LEU A 614 17.00 -15.83 38.73
N GLN A 615 17.33 -15.04 39.76
CA GLN A 615 18.12 -15.50 40.90
C GLN A 615 17.35 -16.50 41.77
N GLU A 616 16.05 -16.25 41.97
CA GLU A 616 15.11 -17.05 42.78
C GLU A 616 14.66 -18.36 42.11
N ARG A 617 14.92 -18.57 40.82
CA ARG A 617 14.64 -19.83 40.14
C ARG A 617 15.52 -20.94 40.74
N GLU A 618 14.95 -21.83 41.55
CA GLU A 618 15.66 -23.00 42.08
C GLU A 618 16.40 -23.77 40.96
N GLU A 619 17.57 -24.31 41.29
CA GLU A 619 18.42 -25.08 40.36
C GLU A 619 17.57 -26.06 39.55
N ILE A 620 17.64 -25.95 38.23
CA ILE A 620 17.01 -26.90 37.32
C ILE A 620 18.04 -27.91 36.82
#